data_AF-A0A9P6MDS5-F1
#
_entry.id   AF-A0A9P6MDS5-F1
#
_cell.length_a   1.000
_cell.length_b   1.000
_cell.length_c   1.000
_cell.angle_alpha   90.00
_cell.angle_beta   90.00
_cell.angle_gamma   90.00
#
_symmetry.space_group_name_H-M   'P 1'
#
loop_
_entity.id
_entity.type
_entity.pdbx_description
1 polymer ?
#
loop_
_entity_poly.entity_id
_entity_poly.type
_entity_poly.pdbx_seq_one_letter_code
_entity_poly.pdbx_strand_id
1 'polypeptide(L)'
;PEETEGEHSHSQEVELSGLLGPIAPEHIGKKCLVLDLDETLVHSSFKLIPQADYVVPVEIDNQSHNVYVVKRPGVDTFLQKMGELYEVVIFTASVSKYADPVLDMLDVHRVIKHRLFRESCFNHKGNYVKVDSERGLDGHCFDDA
;
A
#
# COMPACT_ATOMS: atom_id res chain seq x y z
N PRO A 1 -48.76 16.80 22.33
CA PRO A 1 -48.45 15.35 22.39
C PRO A 1 -47.58 15.01 21.20
N GLU A 2 -46.40 14.48 21.51
CA GLU A 2 -45.14 14.56 20.76
C GLU A 2 -45.17 14.10 19.30
N GLU A 3 -44.39 14.82 18.51
CA GLU A 3 -43.92 14.45 17.17
C GLU A 3 -42.91 13.30 17.30
N THR A 4 -43.20 12.15 16.70
CA THR A 4 -42.27 11.02 16.67
C THR A 4 -41.18 11.23 15.64
N GLU A 5 -39.96 11.03 16.11
CA GLU A 5 -38.66 11.44 15.59
C GLU A 5 -38.31 10.80 14.24
N GLY A 6 -37.62 11.60 13.40
CA GLY A 6 -37.05 11.15 12.15
C GLY A 6 -35.88 10.20 12.38
N GLU A 7 -35.90 9.08 11.67
CA GLU A 7 -34.75 8.19 11.49
C GLU A 7 -33.67 8.91 10.69
N HIS A 8 -32.81 9.65 11.37
CA HIS A 8 -31.53 10.07 10.82
C HIS A 8 -30.62 8.84 10.71
N SER A 9 -30.53 8.32 9.48
CA SER A 9 -29.46 7.44 9.01
C SER A 9 -28.10 8.01 9.47
N HIS A 10 -27.56 7.45 10.55
CA HIS A 10 -26.18 7.69 10.96
C HIS A 10 -25.26 7.15 9.86
N SER A 11 -24.81 8.06 9.00
CA SER A 11 -23.59 7.90 8.23
C SER A 11 -22.47 7.63 9.24
N GLN A 12 -22.01 6.39 9.30
CA GLN A 12 -20.80 6.02 10.04
C GLN A 12 -19.62 6.75 9.39
N GLU A 13 -19.28 7.93 9.91
CA GLU A 13 -17.95 8.50 9.75
C GLU A 13 -16.99 7.56 10.48
N VAL A 14 -16.26 6.75 9.72
CA VAL A 14 -15.14 5.98 10.28
C VAL A 14 -14.03 6.98 10.56
N GLU A 15 -13.72 7.21 11.84
CA GLU A 15 -12.54 7.97 12.26
C GLU A 15 -11.29 7.27 11.72
N LEU A 16 -10.66 7.88 10.72
CA LEU A 16 -9.41 7.45 10.07
C LEU A 16 -8.16 7.68 10.95
N SER A 17 -8.30 7.65 12.28
CA SER A 17 -7.16 7.92 13.18
C SER A 17 -6.12 6.79 13.12
N GLY A 18 -5.05 7.04 12.35
CA GLY A 18 -3.73 6.45 12.51
C GLY A 18 -3.50 5.10 11.81
N LEU A 19 -3.50 5.06 10.47
CA LEU A 19 -3.05 3.88 9.71
C LEU A 19 -1.56 3.52 9.95
N LEU A 20 -0.73 4.48 10.32
CA LEU A 20 0.73 4.30 10.45
C LEU A 20 1.23 4.29 11.91
N GLY A 21 0.37 4.61 12.89
CA GLY A 21 0.80 4.79 14.28
C GLY A 21 1.74 5.98 14.48
N PRO A 22 2.36 6.13 15.66
CA PRO A 22 3.26 7.26 15.94
C PRO A 22 4.56 7.19 15.14
N ILE A 23 5.06 8.35 14.71
CA ILE A 23 6.34 8.48 13.99
C ILE A 23 7.49 7.94 14.85
N ALA A 24 8.30 7.03 14.29
CA ALA A 24 9.47 6.49 14.94
C ALA A 24 10.59 7.54 15.10
N PRO A 25 11.42 7.50 16.17
CA PRO A 25 12.45 8.51 16.41
C PRO A 25 13.41 8.77 15.24
N GLU A 26 13.75 7.75 14.47
CA GLU A 26 14.62 7.81 13.28
C GLU A 26 14.00 8.55 12.08
N HIS A 27 12.69 8.77 12.08
CA HIS A 27 11.96 9.47 11.01
C HIS A 27 11.54 10.89 11.43
N ILE A 28 11.83 11.33 12.66
CA ILE A 28 11.54 12.69 13.10
C ILE A 28 12.24 13.69 12.17
N GLY A 29 11.45 14.57 11.54
CA GLY A 29 11.93 15.57 10.59
C GLY A 29 12.09 15.08 9.15
N LYS A 30 11.86 13.79 8.87
CA LYS A 30 11.72 13.29 7.50
C LYS A 30 10.28 13.47 7.01
N LYS A 31 10.12 13.62 5.69
CA LYS A 31 8.81 13.50 5.06
C LYS A 31 8.46 12.01 4.93
N CYS A 32 7.17 11.68 4.98
CA CYS A 32 6.69 10.35 4.65
C CYS A 32 6.40 10.30 3.14
N LEU A 33 6.86 9.23 2.48
CA LEU A 33 6.75 9.00 1.04
C LEU A 33 5.90 7.77 0.81
N VAL A 34 4.72 7.96 0.22
CA VAL A 34 3.81 6.86 -0.11
C VAL A 34 4.04 6.44 -1.56
N LEU A 35 4.28 5.15 -1.78
CA LEU A 35 4.53 4.57 -3.10
C LEU A 35 3.52 3.47 -3.40
N ASP A 36 3.05 3.40 -4.64
CA ASP A 36 2.35 2.21 -5.15
C ASP A 36 3.36 1.11 -5.55
N LEU A 37 2.87 -0.12 -5.73
CA LEU A 37 3.67 -1.30 -6.07
C LEU A 37 3.59 -1.63 -7.56
N ASP A 38 2.43 -2.11 -8.02
CA ASP A 38 2.23 -2.55 -9.41
C ASP A 38 2.19 -1.35 -10.37
N GLU A 39 2.83 -1.50 -11.54
CA GLU A 39 3.09 -0.44 -12.54
C GLU A 39 3.94 0.75 -12.05
N THR A 40 4.37 0.76 -10.78
CA THR A 40 5.21 1.81 -10.19
C THR A 40 6.61 1.30 -9.87
N LEU A 41 6.73 0.24 -9.08
CA LEU A 41 8.01 -0.37 -8.69
C LEU A 41 8.26 -1.70 -9.42
N VAL A 42 7.18 -2.41 -9.76
CA VAL A 42 7.21 -3.69 -10.46
C VAL A 42 6.09 -3.78 -11.49
N HIS A 43 6.21 -4.70 -12.43
CA HIS A 43 5.13 -5.14 -13.31
C HIS A 43 4.86 -6.62 -13.07
N SER A 44 3.60 -7.02 -12.99
CA SER A 44 3.21 -8.40 -12.65
C SER A 44 2.20 -9.00 -13.63
N SER A 45 2.28 -10.31 -13.85
CA SER A 45 1.36 -11.03 -14.73
C SER A 45 1.12 -12.47 -14.30
N PHE A 46 -0.09 -12.98 -14.52
CA PHE A 46 -0.38 -14.42 -14.45
C PHE A 46 0.12 -15.19 -15.69
N LYS A 47 0.48 -14.49 -16.77
CA LYS A 47 1.09 -15.10 -17.95
C LYS A 47 2.58 -15.28 -17.72
N LEU A 48 3.13 -16.39 -18.22
CA LEU A 48 4.56 -16.67 -18.16
C LEU A 48 5.36 -15.52 -18.79
N ILE A 49 6.29 -14.97 -18.01
CA ILE A 49 7.32 -14.04 -18.48
C ILE A 49 8.66 -14.79 -18.36
N PRO A 50 9.31 -15.17 -19.49
CA PRO A 50 10.52 -16.01 -19.45
C PRO A 50 11.69 -15.44 -18.65
N GLN A 51 11.72 -14.13 -18.47
CA GLN A 51 12.78 -13.36 -17.79
C GLN A 51 12.22 -12.56 -16.60
N ALA A 52 11.22 -13.13 -15.92
CA ALA A 52 10.74 -12.55 -14.67
C ALA A 52 11.84 -12.54 -13.61
N ASP A 53 11.95 -11.46 -12.87
CA ASP A 53 12.88 -11.35 -11.73
C ASP A 53 12.41 -12.23 -10.57
N TYR A 54 11.09 -12.31 -10.37
CA TYR A 54 10.48 -13.12 -9.32
C TYR A 54 9.30 -13.96 -9.85
N VAL A 55 9.07 -15.10 -9.20
CA VAL A 55 7.88 -15.93 -9.39
C VAL A 55 7.24 -16.17 -8.03
N VAL A 56 6.04 -15.64 -7.83
CA VAL A 56 5.31 -15.71 -6.56
C VAL A 56 4.11 -16.64 -6.73
N PRO A 57 4.06 -17.79 -6.02
CA PRO A 57 2.86 -18.61 -5.99
C PRO A 57 1.80 -17.95 -5.10
N VAL A 58 0.60 -17.73 -5.65
CA VAL A 58 -0.56 -17.18 -4.92
C VAL A 58 -1.71 -18.17 -4.95
N GLU A 59 -2.39 -18.34 -3.83
CA GLU A 59 -3.60 -19.17 -3.77
C GLU A 59 -4.83 -18.33 -4.12
N ILE A 60 -5.58 -18.73 -5.15
CA ILE A 60 -6.84 -18.12 -5.59
C ILE A 60 -7.84 -19.26 -5.75
N ASP A 61 -9.00 -19.17 -5.09
CA ASP A 61 -10.04 -20.20 -5.15
C ASP A 61 -9.54 -21.63 -4.87
N ASN A 62 -8.66 -21.77 -3.86
CA ASN A 62 -7.98 -23.01 -3.49
C ASN A 62 -7.09 -23.64 -4.57
N GLN A 63 -6.70 -22.85 -5.58
CA GLN A 63 -5.73 -23.25 -6.60
C GLN A 63 -4.50 -22.35 -6.53
N SER A 64 -3.32 -22.95 -6.73
CA SER A 64 -2.06 -22.21 -6.78
C SER A 64 -1.81 -21.69 -8.19
N HIS A 65 -1.63 -20.39 -8.30
CA HIS A 65 -1.29 -19.70 -9.53
C HIS A 65 0.06 -19.00 -9.38
N ASN A 66 0.92 -19.09 -10.39
CA ASN A 66 2.18 -18.35 -10.40
C ASN A 66 1.97 -16.94 -10.96
N VAL A 67 2.41 -15.93 -10.21
CA VAL A 67 2.53 -14.55 -10.67
C VAL A 67 3.99 -14.30 -11.00
N TYR A 68 4.23 -13.86 -12.23
CA TYR A 68 5.54 -13.50 -12.74
C TYR A 68 5.74 -12.00 -12.58
N VAL A 69 6.81 -11.59 -11.91
CA VAL A 69 7.07 -10.20 -11.55
C VAL A 69 8.38 -9.74 -12.16
N VAL A 70 8.35 -8.58 -12.82
CA VAL A 70 9.52 -7.90 -13.39
C VAL A 70 9.74 -6.61 -12.62
N LYS A 71 10.97 -6.38 -12.19
CA LYS A 71 11.38 -5.16 -11.50
C LYS A 71 11.44 -4.00 -12.48
N ARG A 72 11.01 -2.82 -12.03
CA ARG A 72 11.28 -1.60 -12.79
C ARG A 72 12.79 -1.33 -12.78
N PRO A 73 13.41 -1.01 -13.92
CA PRO A 73 14.84 -0.70 -13.96
C PRO A 73 15.21 0.42 -12.98
N GLY A 74 16.22 0.18 -12.14
CA GLY A 74 16.69 1.14 -11.13
C GLY A 74 15.94 1.14 -9.80
N VAL A 75 14.93 0.26 -9.62
CA VAL A 75 14.10 0.22 -8.40
C VAL A 75 14.92 0.00 -7.12
N ASP A 76 15.97 -0.82 -7.15
CA ASP A 76 16.82 -1.09 -5.97
C ASP A 76 17.51 0.19 -5.49
N THR A 77 18.15 0.91 -6.41
CA THR A 77 18.83 2.17 -6.12
C THR A 77 17.85 3.26 -5.72
N PHE A 78 16.66 3.28 -6.33
CA PHE A 78 15.60 4.19 -5.96
C PHE A 78 15.16 3.97 -4.51
N LEU A 79 14.77 2.75 -4.15
CA LEU A 79 14.32 2.42 -2.80
C LEU A 79 15.41 2.71 -1.76
N GLN A 80 16.65 2.32 -2.04
CA GLN A 80 17.78 2.61 -1.14
C GLN A 80 17.90 4.11 -0.84
N LYS A 81 17.90 4.95 -1.89
CA LYS A 81 18.01 6.41 -1.74
C LYS A 81 16.78 7.00 -1.04
N MET A 82 15.59 6.50 -1.34
CA MET A 82 14.37 7.01 -0.70
C MET A 82 14.33 6.66 0.80
N GLY A 83 14.83 5.49 1.21
CA GLY A 83 14.96 5.14 2.62
C GLY A 83 15.90 6.02 3.44
N GLU A 84 16.90 6.63 2.79
CA GLU A 84 17.78 7.60 3.43
C GLU A 84 17.05 8.91 3.72
N LEU A 85 16.19 9.35 2.79
CA LEU A 85 15.56 10.68 2.78
C LEU A 85 14.16 10.72 3.43
N TYR A 86 13.41 9.63 3.35
CA TYR A 86 11.99 9.56 3.68
C TYR A 86 11.66 8.40 4.63
N GLU A 87 10.52 8.51 5.30
CA GLU A 87 9.80 7.35 5.84
C GLU A 87 9.00 6.72 4.69
N VAL A 88 9.48 5.60 4.15
CA VAL A 88 8.87 4.98 2.96
C VAL A 88 7.71 4.07 3.36
N VAL A 89 6.55 4.30 2.75
CA VAL A 89 5.32 3.53 2.92
C VAL A 89 4.91 2.95 1.57
N ILE A 90 4.68 1.64 1.49
CA ILE A 90 3.98 1.06 0.35
C ILE A 90 2.50 1.12 0.63
N PHE A 91 1.74 1.68 -0.30
CA PHE A 91 0.29 1.63 -0.26
C PHE A 91 -0.25 1.28 -1.63
N THR A 92 -0.71 0.03 -1.74
CA THR A 92 -1.12 -0.58 -3.00
C THR A 92 -2.53 -1.15 -2.93
N ALA A 93 -3.22 -1.16 -4.07
CA ALA A 93 -4.50 -1.84 -4.24
C ALA A 93 -4.36 -3.36 -4.38
N SER A 94 -3.15 -3.91 -4.32
CA SER A 94 -2.90 -5.35 -4.31
C SER A 94 -3.16 -5.99 -2.96
N VAL A 95 -3.51 -7.28 -2.97
CA VAL A 95 -3.74 -8.08 -1.75
C VAL A 95 -2.43 -8.50 -1.11
N SER A 96 -2.40 -8.53 0.22
CA SER A 96 -1.21 -8.89 1.02
C SER A 96 -0.55 -10.21 0.57
N LYS A 97 -1.34 -11.26 0.31
CA LYS A 97 -0.86 -12.59 -0.14
C LYS A 97 0.05 -12.56 -1.38
N TYR A 98 -0.04 -11.52 -2.20
CA TYR A 98 0.83 -11.30 -3.35
C TYR A 98 1.91 -10.27 -3.02
N ALA A 99 1.50 -9.12 -2.48
CA ALA A 99 2.38 -7.97 -2.31
C ALA A 99 3.46 -8.20 -1.24
N ASP A 100 3.16 -8.89 -0.13
CA ASP A 100 4.15 -9.17 0.91
C ASP A 100 5.35 -9.97 0.39
N PRO A 101 5.16 -11.14 -0.26
CA PRO A 101 6.29 -11.87 -0.84
C PRO A 101 7.10 -11.05 -1.83
N VAL A 102 6.45 -10.23 -2.67
CA VAL A 102 7.15 -9.36 -3.63
C VAL A 102 8.01 -8.33 -2.89
N LEU A 103 7.45 -7.67 -1.89
CA LEU A 103 8.14 -6.65 -1.11
C LEU A 103 9.28 -7.24 -0.27
N ASP A 104 9.14 -8.47 0.23
CA ASP A 104 10.22 -9.17 0.94
C ASP A 104 11.42 -9.46 0.04
N MET A 105 11.19 -9.74 -1.24
CA MET A 105 12.25 -9.95 -2.24
C MET A 105 12.81 -8.64 -2.80
N LEU A 106 11.99 -7.58 -2.85
CA LEU A 106 12.36 -6.29 -3.41
C LEU A 106 13.13 -5.42 -2.40
N ASP A 107 12.69 -5.37 -1.14
CA ASP A 107 13.22 -4.50 -0.11
C ASP A 107 14.45 -5.08 0.62
N VAL A 108 15.51 -5.34 -0.15
CA VAL A 108 16.76 -5.91 0.35
C VAL A 108 17.45 -5.05 1.42
N HIS A 109 17.15 -3.74 1.46
CA HIS A 109 17.71 -2.78 2.41
C HIS A 109 16.79 -2.48 3.60
N ARG A 110 15.59 -3.08 3.67
CA ARG A 110 14.60 -2.88 4.73
C ARG A 110 14.23 -1.41 4.96
N VAL A 111 14.08 -0.68 3.85
CA VAL A 111 13.75 0.75 3.85
C VAL A 111 12.24 0.99 3.98
N ILE A 112 11.41 0.03 3.59
CA ILE A 112 9.95 0.13 3.63
C ILE A 112 9.49 -0.09 5.07
N LYS A 113 8.79 0.90 5.63
CA LYS A 113 8.40 0.93 7.05
C LYS A 113 6.99 0.44 7.28
N HIS A 114 6.10 0.76 6.37
CA HIS A 114 4.71 0.36 6.43
C HIS A 114 4.27 -0.20 5.07
N ARG A 115 3.41 -1.22 5.13
CA ARG A 115 2.80 -1.85 3.96
C ARG A 115 1.29 -1.83 4.16
N LEU A 116 0.62 -1.04 3.36
CA LEU A 116 -0.83 -0.90 3.32
C LEU A 116 -1.34 -1.56 2.04
N PHE A 117 -2.26 -2.50 2.21
CA PHE A 117 -2.76 -3.33 1.12
C PHE A 117 -4.23 -3.03 0.83
N ARG A 118 -4.82 -3.78 -0.10
CA ARG A 118 -6.26 -3.69 -0.40
C ARG A 118 -7.14 -3.80 0.83
N GLU A 119 -6.76 -4.62 1.80
CA GLU A 119 -7.48 -4.83 3.07
C GLU A 119 -7.49 -3.55 3.92
N SER A 120 -6.54 -2.63 3.70
CA SER A 120 -6.45 -1.31 4.32
C SER A 120 -7.23 -0.23 3.56
N CYS A 121 -7.77 -0.52 2.37
CA CYS A 121 -8.56 0.43 1.58
C CYS A 121 -10.03 0.44 2.04
N PHE A 122 -10.62 1.63 2.15
CA PHE A 122 -12.06 1.76 2.36
C PHE A 122 -12.82 1.50 1.05
N ASN A 123 -13.85 0.65 1.11
CA ASN A 123 -14.76 0.43 -0.01
C ASN A 123 -15.79 1.57 -0.05
N HIS A 124 -15.56 2.57 -0.91
CA HIS A 124 -16.58 3.59 -1.20
C HIS A 124 -17.26 3.27 -2.54
N LYS A 125 -18.49 2.73 -2.47
CA LYS A 125 -19.36 2.46 -3.64
C LYS A 125 -18.71 1.56 -4.71
N GLY A 126 -17.94 0.55 -4.31
CA GLY A 126 -17.35 -0.43 -5.24
C GLY A 126 -16.01 0.00 -5.86
N ASN A 127 -15.47 1.16 -5.47
CA ASN A 127 -14.12 1.59 -5.81
C ASN A 127 -13.21 1.46 -4.59
N TYR A 128 -12.02 0.89 -4.80
CA TYR A 128 -10.95 0.91 -3.80
C TYR A 128 -10.31 2.29 -3.82
N VAL A 129 -10.76 3.15 -2.91
CA VAL A 129 -10.20 4.49 -2.78
C VAL A 129 -9.03 4.40 -1.81
N LYS A 130 -7.82 4.60 -2.33
CA LYS A 130 -6.64 4.92 -1.52
C LYS A 130 -6.98 6.23 -0.83
N VAL A 131 -7.00 6.28 0.49
CA VAL A 131 -7.30 7.52 1.21
C VAL A 131 -6.18 8.49 0.89
N ASP A 132 -6.46 9.42 -0.02
CA ASP A 132 -5.52 10.44 -0.44
C ASP A 132 -5.27 11.40 0.73
N SER A 133 -4.01 11.41 1.16
CA SER A 133 -3.15 12.45 1.76
C SER A 133 -3.69 13.55 2.69
N GLU A 134 -4.96 13.93 2.69
CA GLU A 134 -5.44 15.08 3.49
C GLU A 134 -6.15 14.68 4.80
N ARG A 135 -6.57 13.42 4.99
CA ARG A 135 -7.44 13.06 6.15
C ARG A 135 -7.18 11.73 6.86
N GLY A 136 -6.17 10.93 6.47
CA GLY A 136 -5.99 9.58 7.06
C GLY A 136 -4.56 9.09 7.27
N LEU A 137 -3.57 9.74 6.67
CA LEU A 137 -2.17 9.61 7.03
C LEU A 137 -1.80 10.89 7.77
N ASP A 138 -1.06 10.80 8.86
CA ASP A 138 -0.65 11.98 9.61
C ASP A 138 -0.05 13.03 8.64
N GLY A 139 -0.29 14.32 8.89
CA GLY A 139 -0.05 15.42 7.93
C GLY A 139 1.41 15.65 7.49
N HIS A 140 2.31 14.69 7.72
CA HIS A 140 3.69 14.63 7.23
C HIS A 140 3.89 13.73 6.00
N CYS A 141 2.87 12.96 5.60
CA CYS A 141 2.91 12.10 4.39
C CYS A 141 2.56 12.88 3.12
N PHE A 142 3.39 12.75 2.08
CA PHE A 142 3.14 13.22 0.73
C PHE A 142 2.98 12.01 -0.21
N ASP A 143 1.98 12.06 -1.10
CA ASP A 143 1.84 11.10 -2.20
C ASP A 143 2.64 11.58 -3.41
N ASP A 144 3.44 10.68 -4.00
CA ASP A 144 4.22 10.92 -5.21
C ASP A 144 3.55 10.33 -6.48
N ALA A 145 2.30 9.84 -6.36
CA ALA A 145 1.52 9.25 -7.45
C ALA A 145 1.21 10.21 -8.61
#